data_AF-A0AA37MUE2-F1
#
_entry.id   AF-A0AA37MUE2-F1
#
_cell.length_a   1.000
_cell.length_b   1.000
_cell.length_c   1.000
_cell.angle_alpha   90.00
_cell.angle_beta   90.00
_cell.angle_gamma   90.00
#
_symmetry.space_group_name_H-M   'P 1'
#
loop_
_entity.id
_entity.type
_entity.pdbx_description
1 polymer ?
#
loop_
_entity_poly.entity_id
_entity_poly.type
_entity_poly.pdbx_seq_one_letter_code
_entity_poly.pdbx_strand_id
1 'polypeptide(L)'
;MAIPTAGDAITAVLNALQPFLPAMNPGLPKASLSIARAAEKPACIGNVIGIGASGSIASRERHAIRMEATARFAVWGLAAADVDAALTTLSTKILASKSELSAQGFLKLSLGDSALYKHTTANDAWSACADYDVLFELSYEDADGATSLILPVAATEASTDDVWSVTADHARWDDTAAPLLSIRGPARFAGLATLSFFEDPVTPPAGAVTITRTYDGAPAPAPVASLDAFVMAAAGTPPKRNIVVSFASLAAFLAPFAREDSSVDLANALGAEDTYSAARLSFLAPFTLGSIADRFEIAYADAKFNRRAVVYLRALRAGG
;
A
#
# COMPACT_ATOMS: atom_id res chain seq x y z
N MET A 1 -7.45 7.85 11.16
CA MET A 1 -6.85 7.09 12.28
C MET A 1 -5.80 7.99 12.88
N ALA A 2 -5.68 8.12 14.21
CA ALA A 2 -4.73 9.08 14.78
C ALA A 2 -3.29 8.71 14.36
N ILE A 3 -2.54 9.70 13.85
CA ILE A 3 -1.13 9.55 13.52
C ILE A 3 -0.40 9.09 14.79
N PRO A 4 0.30 7.95 14.78
CA PRO A 4 1.04 7.50 15.95
C PRO A 4 2.07 8.54 16.38
N THR A 5 2.45 8.48 17.64
CA THR A 5 3.44 9.38 18.23
C THR A 5 4.76 8.64 18.48
N ALA A 6 5.83 9.38 18.76
CA ALA A 6 7.07 8.78 19.25
C ALA A 6 6.85 7.95 20.53
N GLY A 7 5.87 8.32 21.37
CA GLY A 7 5.48 7.54 22.55
C GLY A 7 4.92 6.16 22.20
N ASP A 8 4.19 6.04 21.09
CA ASP A 8 3.67 4.76 20.60
C ASP A 8 4.81 3.87 20.09
N ALA A 9 5.80 4.45 19.39
CA ALA A 9 6.99 3.72 18.96
C ALA A 9 7.83 3.22 20.15
N ILE A 10 8.00 4.04 21.20
CA ILE A 10 8.66 3.63 22.45
C ILE A 10 7.90 2.47 23.11
N THR A 11 6.57 2.58 23.19
CA THR A 11 5.71 1.55 23.78
C THR A 11 5.80 0.24 23.00
N ALA A 12 5.82 0.30 21.66
CA ALA A 12 5.99 -0.86 20.80
C ALA A 12 7.34 -1.55 21.03
N VAL A 13 8.43 -0.79 21.12
CA VAL A 13 9.78 -1.34 21.41
C VAL A 13 9.80 -2.03 22.78
N LEU A 14 9.25 -1.39 23.82
CA LEU A 14 9.19 -1.96 25.16
C LEU A 14 8.38 -3.26 25.17
N ASN A 15 7.20 -3.27 24.55
CA ASN A 15 6.34 -4.45 24.49
C ASN A 15 7.02 -5.61 23.74
N ALA A 16 7.72 -5.32 22.64
CA ALA A 16 8.43 -6.32 21.85
C ALA A 16 9.64 -6.91 22.61
N LEU A 17 10.36 -6.10 23.38
CA LEU A 17 11.56 -6.52 24.10
C LEU A 17 11.29 -7.09 25.51
N GLN A 18 10.13 -6.81 26.10
CA GLN A 18 9.77 -7.27 27.45
C GLN A 18 9.79 -8.80 27.64
N PRO A 19 9.36 -9.64 26.68
CA PRO A 19 9.41 -11.10 26.80
C PRO A 19 10.82 -11.67 26.95
N PHE A 20 11.86 -10.90 26.59
CA PHE A 20 13.25 -11.32 26.69
C PHE A 20 13.84 -11.15 28.09
N LEU A 21 13.14 -10.45 29.00
CA LEU A 21 13.59 -10.30 30.38
C LEU A 21 13.82 -11.68 31.03
N PRO A 22 14.95 -11.88 31.74
CA PRO A 22 15.19 -13.10 32.48
C PRO A 22 14.09 -13.37 33.51
N ALA A 23 13.92 -14.65 33.84
CA ALA A 23 12.98 -15.06 34.87
C ALA A 23 13.31 -14.37 36.21
N MET A 24 12.26 -14.04 36.97
CA MET A 24 12.44 -13.42 38.28
C MET A 24 13.05 -14.42 39.27
N ASN A 25 14.12 -14.01 39.93
CA ASN A 25 14.69 -14.73 41.06
C ASN A 25 13.96 -14.32 42.35
N PRO A 26 13.37 -15.26 43.11
CA PRO A 26 12.72 -14.94 44.37
C PRO A 26 13.69 -14.24 45.33
N GLY A 27 13.22 -13.17 45.99
CA GLY A 27 14.03 -12.40 46.94
C GLY A 27 14.95 -11.34 46.31
N LEU A 28 15.01 -11.24 44.99
CA LEU A 28 15.75 -10.19 44.27
C LEU A 28 14.82 -9.15 43.64
N PRO A 29 15.32 -7.93 43.37
CA PRO A 29 14.61 -6.97 42.55
C PRO A 29 14.26 -7.56 41.18
N LYS A 30 13.09 -7.18 40.65
CA LYS A 30 12.65 -7.62 39.33
C LYS A 30 13.59 -7.09 38.25
N ALA A 31 13.97 -7.94 37.31
CA ALA A 31 14.64 -7.49 36.09
C ALA A 31 13.75 -6.46 35.37
N SER A 32 14.35 -5.39 34.86
CA SER A 32 13.63 -4.27 34.27
C SER A 32 14.17 -3.93 32.90
N LEU A 33 13.27 -3.49 32.02
CA LEU A 33 13.57 -2.92 30.72
C LEU A 33 13.19 -1.44 30.74
N SER A 34 14.08 -0.60 30.25
CA SER A 34 13.83 0.85 30.10
C SER A 34 14.48 1.38 28.84
N ILE A 35 14.01 2.52 28.34
CA ILE A 35 14.68 3.25 27.26
C ILE A 35 15.56 4.32 27.89
N ALA A 36 16.88 4.14 27.79
CA ALA A 36 17.86 5.07 28.36
C ALA A 36 18.00 6.34 27.51
N ARG A 37 17.81 6.22 26.19
CA ARG A 37 17.82 7.32 25.23
C ARG A 37 16.91 6.97 24.06
N ALA A 38 16.19 7.96 23.53
CA ALA A 38 15.44 7.85 22.29
C ALA A 38 15.60 9.14 21.49
N ALA A 39 15.73 9.01 20.17
CA ALA A 39 15.69 10.10 19.23
C ALA A 39 14.91 9.65 18.00
N GLU A 40 14.01 10.51 17.54
CA GLU A 40 13.34 10.30 16.25
C GLU A 40 14.34 10.53 15.11
N LYS A 41 14.21 9.71 14.07
CA LYS A 41 14.97 9.81 12.84
C LYS A 41 14.02 9.88 11.66
N PRO A 42 14.40 10.57 10.58
CA PRO A 42 13.66 10.47 9.34
C PRO A 42 13.69 9.02 8.83
N ALA A 43 12.53 8.47 8.50
CA ALA A 43 12.45 7.14 7.90
C ALA A 43 12.88 7.17 6.43
N CYS A 44 12.41 8.19 5.69
CA CYS A 44 12.65 8.49 4.29
C CYS A 44 12.30 9.97 4.02
N ILE A 45 12.26 10.42 2.76
CA ILE A 45 11.75 11.77 2.42
C ILE A 45 10.30 11.87 2.89
N GLY A 46 10.00 12.83 3.77
CA GLY A 46 8.67 13.02 4.33
C GLY A 46 8.15 11.86 5.19
N ASN A 47 9.03 10.99 5.71
CA ASN A 47 8.67 9.78 6.47
C ASN A 47 7.82 8.74 5.71
N VAL A 48 7.73 8.85 4.38
CA VAL A 48 7.03 7.87 3.52
C VAL A 48 7.95 6.68 3.27
N ILE A 49 7.58 5.51 3.78
CA ILE A 49 8.35 4.26 3.64
C ILE A 49 7.81 3.35 2.52
N GLY A 50 6.67 3.70 1.95
CA GLY A 50 6.13 3.00 0.80
C GLY A 50 4.68 3.35 0.53
N ILE A 51 4.11 2.60 -0.40
CA ILE A 51 2.74 2.76 -0.85
C ILE A 51 2.02 1.44 -0.58
N GLY A 52 1.03 1.46 0.31
CA GLY A 52 0.18 0.32 0.63
C GLY A 52 -0.82 0.05 -0.48
N ALA A 53 -0.87 -1.21 -0.94
CA ALA A 53 -1.83 -1.69 -1.94
C ALA A 53 -3.18 -2.13 -1.31
N SER A 54 -3.48 -1.69 -0.09
CA SER A 54 -4.71 -1.99 0.65
C SER A 54 -5.91 -1.21 0.08
N GLY A 55 -6.24 -1.46 -1.19
CA GLY A 55 -7.34 -0.83 -1.90
C GLY A 55 -7.27 -1.04 -3.42
N SER A 56 -8.43 -1.18 -4.06
CA SER A 56 -8.56 -1.34 -5.52
C SER A 56 -8.24 -0.06 -6.29
N ILE A 57 -8.28 1.12 -5.64
CA ILE A 57 -8.22 2.42 -6.31
C ILE A 57 -7.29 3.41 -5.60
N ALA A 58 -7.46 3.71 -4.30
CA ALA A 58 -6.57 4.62 -3.59
C ALA A 58 -5.39 3.86 -2.97
N SER A 59 -4.16 4.28 -3.29
CA SER A 59 -3.02 3.80 -2.51
C SER A 59 -2.89 4.61 -1.23
N ARG A 60 -2.69 3.92 -0.11
CA ARG A 60 -2.41 4.58 1.16
C ARG A 60 -0.91 4.76 1.27
N GLU A 61 -0.45 5.99 1.50
CA GLU A 61 0.94 6.18 1.86
C GLU A 61 1.19 5.45 3.18
N ARG A 62 2.20 4.59 3.16
CA ARG A 62 2.69 3.97 4.38
C ARG A 62 3.79 4.88 4.89
N HIS A 63 3.53 5.48 6.02
CA HIS A 63 4.51 6.28 6.75
C HIS A 63 5.15 5.43 7.83
N ALA A 64 6.26 5.90 8.36
CA ALA A 64 6.77 5.35 9.59
C ALA A 64 7.42 6.38 10.48
N ILE A 65 7.34 6.08 11.77
CA ILE A 65 8.15 6.74 12.80
C ILE A 65 9.37 5.87 12.97
N ARG A 66 10.54 6.38 12.57
CA ARG A 66 11.80 5.70 12.83
C ARG A 66 12.42 6.27 14.09
N MET A 67 12.78 5.38 14.99
CA MET A 67 13.37 5.72 16.28
C MET A 67 14.72 5.05 16.43
N GLU A 68 15.74 5.84 16.74
CA GLU A 68 17.01 5.37 17.26
C GLU A 68 16.95 5.45 18.80
N ALA A 69 17.10 4.31 19.48
CA ALA A 69 16.99 4.22 20.93
C ALA A 69 18.04 3.31 21.55
N THR A 70 18.30 3.51 22.84
CA THR A 70 19.13 2.60 23.65
C THR A 70 18.22 1.91 24.66
N ALA A 71 17.96 0.62 24.44
CA ALA A 71 17.18 -0.21 25.35
C ALA A 71 18.10 -0.81 26.43
N ARG A 72 17.83 -0.49 27.69
CA ARG A 72 18.61 -0.93 28.85
C ARG A 72 17.86 -2.03 29.59
N PHE A 73 18.48 -3.21 29.64
CA PHE A 73 18.07 -4.32 30.48
C PHE A 73 18.87 -4.29 31.77
N ALA A 74 18.19 -4.20 32.92
CA ALA A 74 18.81 -4.36 34.23
C ALA A 74 18.47 -5.74 34.78
N VAL A 75 19.50 -6.50 35.15
CA VAL A 75 19.39 -7.88 35.64
C VAL A 75 20.03 -8.03 37.02
N TRP A 76 19.58 -9.04 37.77
CA TRP A 76 19.99 -9.29 39.15
C TRP A 76 20.29 -10.77 39.39
N GLY A 77 21.28 -11.04 40.24
CA GLY A 77 21.71 -12.40 40.62
C GLY A 77 22.23 -12.45 42.06
N LEU A 78 22.28 -13.64 42.64
CA LEU A 78 22.83 -13.85 43.99
C LEU A 78 24.36 -13.97 43.94
N ALA A 79 24.90 -14.45 42.82
CA ALA A 79 26.31 -14.41 42.49
C ALA A 79 26.56 -13.67 41.16
N ALA A 80 27.79 -13.20 40.93
CA ALA A 80 28.19 -12.61 39.66
C ALA A 80 27.93 -13.57 38.47
N ALA A 81 28.22 -14.86 38.65
CA ALA A 81 27.97 -15.89 37.63
C ALA A 81 26.49 -16.03 37.23
N ASP A 82 25.55 -15.78 38.15
CA ASP A 82 24.11 -15.82 37.82
C ASP A 82 23.72 -14.66 36.91
N VAL A 83 24.35 -13.50 37.11
CA VAL A 83 24.16 -12.31 36.26
C VAL A 83 24.72 -12.57 34.87
N ASP A 84 25.89 -13.19 34.76
CA ASP A 84 26.50 -13.61 33.48
C ASP A 84 25.58 -14.55 32.71
N ALA A 85 25.07 -15.56 33.41
CA ALA A 85 24.15 -16.53 32.84
C ALA A 85 22.86 -15.86 32.35
N ALA A 86 22.33 -14.89 33.12
CA ALA A 86 21.14 -14.13 32.74
C ALA A 86 21.38 -13.24 31.50
N LEU A 87 22.51 -12.53 31.43
CA LEU A 87 22.89 -11.70 30.28
C LEU A 87 23.16 -12.54 29.03
N THR A 88 23.81 -13.70 29.19
CA THR A 88 24.04 -14.65 28.10
C THR A 88 22.70 -15.19 27.59
N THR A 89 21.81 -15.60 28.48
CA THR A 89 20.47 -16.08 28.12
C THR A 89 19.66 -15.00 27.39
N LEU A 90 19.69 -13.76 27.88
CA LEU A 90 19.07 -12.61 27.23
C LEU A 90 19.59 -12.44 25.79
N SER A 91 20.91 -12.42 25.62
CA SER A 91 21.55 -12.26 24.32
C SER A 91 21.20 -13.39 23.37
N THR A 92 21.23 -14.64 23.84
CA THR A 92 20.88 -15.82 23.05
C THR A 92 19.43 -15.77 22.59
N LYS A 93 18.48 -15.40 23.47
CA LYS A 93 17.06 -15.30 23.10
C LYS A 93 16.83 -14.19 22.07
N ILE A 94 17.43 -13.02 22.27
CA ILE A 94 17.31 -11.90 21.32
C ILE A 94 17.85 -12.30 19.94
N LEU A 95 19.01 -12.95 19.89
CA LEU A 95 19.60 -13.43 18.64
C LEU A 95 18.73 -14.50 17.97
N ALA A 96 18.13 -15.40 18.74
CA ALA A 96 17.23 -16.43 18.23
C ALA A 96 15.94 -15.84 17.63
N SER A 97 15.40 -14.77 18.21
CA SER A 97 14.19 -14.09 17.73
C SER A 97 14.46 -12.93 16.75
N LYS A 98 15.65 -12.84 16.15
CA LYS A 98 16.01 -11.73 15.25
C LYS A 98 15.05 -11.58 14.07
N SER A 99 14.58 -12.69 13.49
CA SER A 99 13.61 -12.65 12.38
C SER A 99 12.23 -12.15 12.83
N GLU A 100 11.78 -12.57 14.00
CA GLU A 100 10.51 -12.14 14.60
C GLU A 100 10.55 -10.65 14.96
N LEU A 101 11.65 -10.19 15.58
CA LEU A 101 11.87 -8.79 15.90
C LEU A 101 11.95 -7.94 14.61
N SER A 102 12.61 -8.43 13.56
CA SER A 102 12.61 -7.76 12.25
C SER A 102 11.20 -7.60 11.69
N ALA A 103 10.37 -8.65 11.75
CA ALA A 103 8.97 -8.59 11.32
C ALA A 103 8.11 -7.62 12.16
N GLN A 104 8.52 -7.33 13.40
CA GLN A 104 7.88 -6.34 14.27
C GLN A 104 8.38 -4.90 14.06
N GLY A 105 9.38 -4.68 13.21
CA GLY A 105 9.89 -3.34 12.86
C GLY A 105 11.31 -3.03 13.36
N PHE A 106 12.05 -4.01 13.94
CA PHE A 106 13.44 -3.80 14.36
C PHE A 106 14.39 -3.89 13.15
N LEU A 107 14.88 -2.75 12.69
CA LEU A 107 15.86 -2.64 11.59
C LEU A 107 17.29 -2.91 12.05
N LYS A 108 17.61 -2.49 13.28
CA LYS A 108 18.89 -2.75 13.94
C LYS A 108 18.63 -3.09 15.39
N LEU A 109 19.31 -4.13 15.86
CA LEU A 109 19.40 -4.46 17.27
C LEU A 109 20.81 -5.02 17.50
N SER A 110 21.65 -4.26 18.19
CA SER A 110 23.02 -4.66 18.50
C SER A 110 23.32 -4.38 19.96
N LEU A 111 24.08 -5.27 20.60
CA LEU A 111 24.62 -5.00 21.92
C LEU A 111 25.57 -3.81 21.81
N GLY A 112 25.30 -2.75 22.58
CA GLY A 112 26.12 -1.55 22.67
C GLY A 112 27.10 -1.72 23.82
N ASP A 113 26.79 -1.09 24.94
CA ASP A 113 27.62 -1.12 26.15
C ASP A 113 27.05 -2.10 27.20
N SER A 114 27.93 -2.66 28.02
CA SER A 114 27.52 -3.43 29.20
C SER A 114 28.13 -2.80 30.44
N ALA A 115 27.29 -2.46 31.41
CA ALA A 115 27.77 -1.88 32.65
C ALA A 115 28.49 -2.94 33.47
N LEU A 116 29.58 -2.53 34.12
CA LEU A 116 30.34 -3.36 35.05
C LEU A 116 29.44 -3.87 36.20
N TYR A 117 29.72 -5.10 36.63
CA TYR A 117 29.05 -5.74 37.77
C TYR A 117 29.08 -4.86 39.01
N LYS A 118 27.92 -4.67 39.61
CA LYS A 118 27.77 -3.93 40.87
C LYS A 118 27.15 -4.84 41.93
N HIS A 119 27.92 -5.12 42.97
CA HIS A 119 27.40 -5.70 44.20
C HIS A 119 26.68 -4.63 45.03
N THR A 120 25.52 -4.98 45.56
CA THR A 120 24.72 -4.12 46.42
C THR A 120 24.53 -4.79 47.77
N THR A 121 25.12 -4.20 48.81
CA THR A 121 25.13 -4.74 50.18
C THR A 121 23.75 -4.79 50.84
N ALA A 122 22.80 -3.97 50.38
CA ALA A 122 21.44 -3.92 50.95
C ALA A 122 20.63 -5.21 50.73
N ASN A 123 20.88 -5.92 49.62
CA ASN A 123 20.15 -7.15 49.25
C ASN A 123 21.11 -8.34 49.03
N ASP A 124 22.39 -8.16 49.37
CA ASP A 124 23.50 -9.08 49.03
C ASP A 124 23.40 -9.63 47.60
N ALA A 125 23.24 -8.70 46.65
CA ALA A 125 22.90 -9.04 45.26
C ALA A 125 23.88 -8.40 44.27
N TRP A 126 24.07 -9.08 43.15
CA TRP A 126 24.82 -8.59 42.01
C TRP A 126 23.86 -8.06 40.95
N SER A 127 24.25 -6.96 40.31
CA SER A 127 23.50 -6.35 39.21
C SER A 127 24.41 -5.99 38.06
N ALA A 128 23.88 -6.06 36.84
CA ALA A 128 24.50 -5.53 35.64
C ALA A 128 23.44 -4.95 34.72
N CYS A 129 23.87 -4.08 33.80
CA CYS A 129 23.02 -3.56 32.74
C CYS A 129 23.60 -3.97 31.39
N ALA A 130 22.73 -4.35 30.46
CA ALA A 130 23.07 -4.50 29.05
C ALA A 130 22.26 -3.49 28.24
N ASP A 131 22.99 -2.64 27.52
CA ASP A 131 22.42 -1.63 26.64
C ASP A 131 22.44 -2.16 25.20
N TYR A 132 21.29 -2.12 24.55
CA TYR A 132 21.14 -2.47 23.15
C TYR A 132 20.81 -1.23 22.35
N ASP A 133 21.58 -0.98 21.30
CA ASP A 133 21.26 0.01 20.30
C ASP A 133 20.18 -0.53 19.37
N VAL A 134 19.07 0.19 19.33
CA VAL A 134 17.85 -0.15 18.60
C VAL A 134 17.63 0.88 17.51
N LEU A 135 17.44 0.42 16.27
CA LEU A 135 16.78 1.19 15.22
C LEU A 135 15.43 0.52 14.95
N PHE A 136 14.36 1.18 15.31
CA PHE A 136 12.99 0.66 15.20
C PHE A 136 12.16 1.51 14.26
N GLU A 137 11.25 0.88 13.54
CA GLU A 137 10.34 1.53 12.60
C GLU A 137 8.90 1.11 12.89
N LEU A 138 8.08 2.06 13.36
CA LEU A 138 6.65 1.88 13.53
C LEU A 138 5.95 2.31 12.23
N SER A 139 5.59 1.35 11.40
CA SER A 139 4.80 1.60 10.19
C SER A 139 3.35 1.94 10.53
N TYR A 140 2.80 2.97 9.88
CA TYR A 140 1.37 3.28 9.92
C TYR A 140 0.88 3.75 8.56
N GLU A 141 -0.42 3.62 8.34
CA GLU A 141 -1.07 4.21 7.17
C GLU A 141 -1.63 5.57 7.60
N ASP A 142 -1.21 6.64 6.93
CA ASP A 142 -1.83 7.94 7.11
C ASP A 142 -3.14 7.98 6.31
N ALA A 143 -4.17 8.56 6.92
CA ALA A 143 -5.45 8.83 6.27
C ALA A 143 -5.63 10.32 5.94
N ASP A 144 -4.79 11.21 6.49
CA ASP A 144 -5.05 12.66 6.54
C ASP A 144 -4.26 13.48 5.49
N GLY A 145 -3.54 12.82 4.57
CA GLY A 145 -2.53 13.50 3.74
C GLY A 145 -2.78 13.68 2.25
N ALA A 146 -3.91 13.23 1.69
CA ALA A 146 -4.13 13.27 0.24
C ALA A 146 -5.44 13.96 -0.15
N THR A 147 -5.45 15.30 -0.15
CA THR A 147 -6.44 16.11 -0.88
C THR A 147 -6.24 16.10 -2.40
N SER A 148 -5.38 15.22 -2.91
CA SER A 148 -5.28 14.90 -4.33
C SER A 148 -5.10 13.39 -4.44
N LEU A 149 -5.95 12.76 -5.25
CA LEU A 149 -5.91 11.34 -5.53
C LEU A 149 -4.56 10.99 -6.22
N ILE A 150 -3.56 10.56 -5.44
CA ILE A 150 -2.38 9.90 -6.00
C ILE A 150 -2.79 8.46 -6.27
N LEU A 151 -3.32 8.21 -7.48
CA LEU A 151 -3.44 6.85 -7.99
C LEU A 151 -2.02 6.34 -8.26
N PRO A 152 -1.64 5.14 -7.79
CA PRO A 152 -0.40 4.54 -8.24
C PRO A 152 -0.49 4.32 -9.76
N VAL A 153 0.35 5.04 -10.50
CA VAL A 153 0.53 4.85 -11.93
C VAL A 153 1.31 3.56 -12.10
N ALA A 154 0.63 2.45 -12.42
CA ALA A 154 1.31 1.32 -13.03
C ALA A 154 1.76 1.77 -14.44
N ALA A 155 2.87 2.49 -14.48
CA ALA A 155 3.48 3.03 -15.68
C ALA A 155 4.48 2.01 -16.22
N THR A 156 4.28 1.59 -17.47
CA THR A 156 5.37 0.94 -18.22
C THR A 156 6.06 2.03 -19.02
N GLU A 157 7.36 2.22 -18.78
CA GLU A 157 8.20 3.09 -19.58
C GLU A 157 8.66 2.32 -20.83
N ALA A 158 8.38 2.88 -22.02
CA ALA A 158 8.91 2.35 -23.27
C ALA A 158 9.61 3.47 -24.05
N SER A 159 10.81 3.16 -24.55
CA SER A 159 11.65 4.06 -25.35
C SER A 159 11.93 3.43 -26.72
N THR A 160 11.50 4.10 -27.78
CA THR A 160 12.01 3.91 -29.14
C THR A 160 12.18 5.28 -29.77
N ASP A 161 13.39 5.57 -30.26
CA ASP A 161 13.73 6.74 -31.08
C ASP A 161 13.20 8.08 -30.55
N ASP A 162 13.80 8.57 -29.46
CA ASP A 162 13.63 9.92 -28.89
C ASP A 162 12.24 10.28 -28.32
N VAL A 163 11.32 9.32 -28.20
CA VAL A 163 10.01 9.54 -27.55
C VAL A 163 9.86 8.67 -26.31
N TRP A 164 9.74 9.33 -25.14
CA TRP A 164 9.38 8.68 -23.88
C TRP A 164 7.86 8.60 -23.77
N SER A 165 7.31 7.40 -23.63
CA SER A 165 5.88 7.22 -23.37
C SER A 165 5.67 6.50 -22.03
N VAL A 166 4.84 7.11 -21.18
CA VAL A 166 4.42 6.58 -19.88
C VAL A 166 2.99 6.06 -20.08
N THR A 167 2.80 4.75 -20.14
CA THR A 167 1.45 4.15 -20.26
C THR A 167 0.97 3.66 -18.91
N ALA A 168 -0.13 4.22 -18.42
CA ALA A 168 -0.76 3.86 -17.15
C ALA A 168 -1.93 2.88 -17.34
N ASP A 169 -2.13 1.94 -16.42
CA ASP A 169 -3.35 1.11 -16.37
C ASP A 169 -4.59 1.88 -15.86
N HIS A 170 -4.56 3.22 -15.91
CA HIS A 170 -5.67 4.08 -15.51
C HIS A 170 -5.82 5.30 -16.40
N ALA A 171 -7.02 5.87 -16.42
CA ALA A 171 -7.34 7.14 -17.05
C ALA A 171 -8.23 7.97 -16.12
N ARG A 172 -8.06 9.29 -16.14
CA ARG A 172 -8.95 10.24 -15.49
C ARG A 172 -9.74 10.96 -16.57
N TRP A 173 -11.06 10.87 -16.50
CA TRP A 173 -11.96 11.64 -17.36
C TRP A 173 -12.65 12.71 -16.52
N ASP A 174 -12.68 13.93 -17.01
CA ASP A 174 -13.35 15.07 -16.38
C ASP A 174 -13.81 16.10 -17.43
N ASP A 175 -14.28 17.26 -16.97
CA ASP A 175 -14.73 18.39 -17.79
C ASP A 175 -13.59 19.18 -18.47
N THR A 176 -12.34 18.80 -18.19
CA THR A 176 -11.13 19.32 -18.84
C THR A 176 -10.64 18.38 -19.93
N ALA A 177 -10.54 17.08 -19.65
CA ALA A 177 -10.07 16.07 -20.59
C ALA A 177 -10.60 14.66 -20.29
N ALA A 178 -10.80 13.86 -21.34
CA ALA A 178 -11.14 12.44 -21.28
C ALA A 178 -10.20 11.61 -22.18
N PRO A 179 -8.91 11.46 -21.80
CA PRO A 179 -7.94 10.71 -22.58
C PRO A 179 -8.28 9.21 -22.69
N LEU A 180 -7.81 8.60 -23.77
CA LEU A 180 -7.86 7.15 -23.99
C LEU A 180 -7.12 6.39 -22.88
N LEU A 181 -7.78 5.43 -22.24
CA LEU A 181 -7.09 4.38 -21.49
C LEU A 181 -6.52 3.39 -22.51
N SER A 182 -5.20 3.22 -22.60
CA SER A 182 -4.57 2.25 -23.49
C SER A 182 -3.54 1.43 -22.74
N ILE A 183 -3.71 0.10 -22.78
CA ILE A 183 -2.85 -0.85 -22.10
C ILE A 183 -2.29 -1.82 -23.13
N ARG A 184 -0.96 -1.92 -23.18
CA ARG A 184 -0.25 -2.87 -24.05
C ARG A 184 0.06 -4.17 -23.29
N GLY A 185 0.11 -5.28 -24.02
CA GLY A 185 0.54 -6.57 -23.48
C GLY A 185 2.06 -6.67 -23.26
N PRO A 186 2.54 -7.78 -22.66
CA PRO A 186 1.76 -8.89 -22.13
C PRO A 186 1.10 -8.54 -20.79
N ALA A 187 -0.21 -8.78 -20.67
CA ALA A 187 -0.97 -8.47 -19.46
C ALA A 187 -2.22 -9.36 -19.35
N ARG A 188 -2.64 -9.68 -18.13
CA ARG A 188 -3.85 -10.48 -17.86
C ARG A 188 -4.85 -9.67 -17.06
N PHE A 189 -6.07 -9.56 -17.57
CA PHE A 189 -7.13 -8.70 -17.03
C PHE A 189 -8.23 -9.52 -16.39
N ALA A 190 -8.63 -9.17 -15.18
CA ALA A 190 -9.73 -9.79 -14.44
C ALA A 190 -10.95 -8.87 -14.29
N GLY A 191 -10.85 -7.60 -14.68
CA GLY A 191 -11.97 -6.66 -14.55
C GLY A 191 -11.58 -5.21 -14.74
N LEU A 192 -12.49 -4.31 -14.36
CA LEU A 192 -12.32 -2.86 -14.31
C LEU A 192 -12.75 -2.34 -12.92
N ALA A 193 -12.22 -1.20 -12.53
CA ALA A 193 -12.67 -0.45 -11.36
C ALA A 193 -12.84 1.03 -11.73
N THR A 194 -13.79 1.69 -11.07
CA THR A 194 -14.05 3.11 -11.23
C THR A 194 -14.20 3.80 -9.89
N LEU A 195 -13.79 5.06 -9.85
CA LEU A 195 -14.11 6.00 -8.80
C LEU A 195 -14.71 7.24 -9.45
N SER A 196 -15.98 7.50 -9.15
CA SER A 196 -16.77 8.48 -9.90
C SER A 196 -17.40 9.53 -9.00
N PHE A 197 -17.35 10.77 -9.44
CA PHE A 197 -18.07 11.90 -8.89
C PHE A 197 -18.92 12.53 -9.99
N PHE A 198 -20.17 12.81 -9.68
CA PHE A 198 -21.09 13.53 -10.56
C PHE A 198 -21.71 14.65 -9.74
N GLU A 199 -21.54 15.91 -10.18
CA GLU A 199 -22.18 17.05 -9.51
C GLU A 199 -23.71 16.90 -9.52
N ASP A 200 -24.26 16.35 -10.60
CA ASP A 200 -25.64 15.88 -10.68
C ASP A 200 -25.68 14.36 -10.96
N PRO A 201 -25.93 13.52 -9.93
CA PRO A 201 -26.04 12.07 -10.09
C PRO A 201 -27.24 11.61 -10.93
N VAL A 202 -28.28 12.43 -11.07
CA VAL A 202 -29.48 12.10 -11.87
C VAL A 202 -29.18 12.25 -13.35
N THR A 203 -28.30 13.20 -13.70
CA THR A 203 -27.90 13.44 -15.08
C THR A 203 -26.37 13.35 -15.23
N PRO A 204 -25.79 12.14 -15.31
CA PRO A 204 -24.36 11.98 -15.57
C PRO A 204 -23.98 12.54 -16.95
N PRO A 205 -22.68 12.80 -17.23
CA PRO A 205 -22.21 13.23 -18.54
C PRO A 205 -22.78 12.36 -19.67
N ALA A 206 -23.22 13.02 -20.74
CA ALA A 206 -23.65 12.33 -21.97
C ALA A 206 -22.43 11.74 -22.69
N GLY A 207 -22.60 11.04 -23.82
CA GLY A 207 -21.47 10.58 -24.64
C GLY A 207 -21.20 9.09 -24.50
N ALA A 208 -20.89 8.45 -25.63
CA ALA A 208 -20.69 7.01 -25.72
C ALA A 208 -19.33 6.58 -25.15
N VAL A 209 -19.22 5.31 -24.78
CA VAL A 209 -17.95 4.68 -24.34
C VAL A 209 -17.71 3.44 -25.19
N THR A 210 -16.47 3.22 -25.61
CA THR A 210 -16.08 2.00 -26.32
C THR A 210 -14.99 1.27 -25.55
N ILE A 211 -15.07 -0.06 -25.56
CA ILE A 211 -14.00 -0.94 -25.09
C ILE A 211 -13.51 -1.73 -26.30
N THR A 212 -12.23 -1.64 -26.57
CA THR A 212 -11.59 -2.26 -27.73
C THR A 212 -10.46 -3.17 -27.28
N ARG A 213 -10.40 -4.38 -27.84
CA ARG A 213 -9.18 -5.18 -27.86
C ARG A 213 -8.69 -5.21 -29.28
N THR A 214 -7.43 -4.88 -29.50
CA THR A 214 -6.84 -4.78 -30.85
C THR A 214 -5.35 -5.13 -30.83
N TYR A 215 -4.66 -4.97 -31.96
CA TYR A 215 -3.22 -5.12 -32.06
C TYR A 215 -2.60 -4.17 -33.10
N ASP A 216 -1.28 -3.98 -33.06
CA ASP A 216 -0.57 -3.13 -34.03
C ASP A 216 -0.81 -3.60 -35.48
N GLY A 217 -1.27 -2.70 -36.35
CA GLY A 217 -1.61 -3.01 -37.75
C GLY A 217 -2.93 -3.76 -37.96
N ALA A 218 -3.76 -3.92 -36.93
CA ALA A 218 -5.07 -4.57 -37.07
C ALA A 218 -6.01 -3.76 -37.99
N PRO A 219 -6.90 -4.45 -38.75
CA PRO A 219 -7.99 -3.79 -39.46
C PRO A 219 -9.04 -3.24 -38.46
N ALA A 220 -10.12 -2.64 -38.96
CA ALA A 220 -11.23 -2.18 -38.11
C ALA A 220 -11.72 -3.31 -37.16
N PRO A 221 -11.85 -3.04 -35.84
CA PRO A 221 -12.32 -4.04 -34.89
C PRO A 221 -13.74 -4.53 -35.19
N ALA A 222 -13.99 -5.82 -35.04
CA ALA A 222 -15.33 -6.38 -35.24
C ALA A 222 -16.24 -6.05 -34.04
N PRO A 223 -17.46 -5.52 -34.25
CA PRO A 223 -18.36 -5.21 -33.16
C PRO A 223 -18.89 -6.48 -32.47
N VAL A 224 -19.08 -6.41 -31.16
CA VAL A 224 -19.79 -7.40 -30.36
C VAL A 224 -20.93 -6.77 -29.59
N ALA A 225 -22.01 -7.53 -29.36
CA ALA A 225 -23.29 -6.99 -28.92
C ALA A 225 -23.34 -6.58 -27.43
N SER A 226 -22.47 -7.15 -26.59
CA SER A 226 -22.49 -6.90 -25.15
C SER A 226 -21.11 -7.04 -24.54
N LEU A 227 -20.96 -6.52 -23.32
CA LEU A 227 -19.76 -6.68 -22.52
C LEU A 227 -19.45 -8.16 -22.23
N ASP A 228 -20.45 -8.97 -21.92
CA ASP A 228 -20.27 -10.41 -21.70
C ASP A 228 -19.77 -11.11 -22.97
N ALA A 229 -20.35 -10.75 -24.13
CA ALA A 229 -19.90 -11.27 -25.42
C ALA A 229 -18.45 -10.84 -25.72
N PHE A 230 -18.06 -9.61 -25.35
CA PHE A 230 -16.69 -9.13 -25.46
C PHE A 230 -15.73 -9.96 -24.60
N VAL A 231 -16.02 -10.11 -23.30
CA VAL A 231 -15.19 -10.84 -22.34
C VAL A 231 -15.04 -12.30 -22.75
N MET A 232 -16.15 -12.96 -23.09
CA MET A 232 -16.14 -14.37 -23.53
C MET A 232 -15.36 -14.57 -24.84
N ALA A 233 -15.52 -13.67 -25.81
CA ALA A 233 -14.76 -13.73 -27.06
C ALA A 233 -13.27 -13.46 -26.85
N ALA A 234 -12.91 -12.56 -25.93
CA ALA A 234 -11.53 -12.26 -25.60
C ALA A 234 -10.84 -13.40 -24.83
N ALA A 235 -11.56 -14.09 -23.94
CA ALA A 235 -11.05 -15.21 -23.15
C ALA A 235 -11.14 -16.58 -23.84
N GLY A 236 -11.82 -16.67 -24.99
CA GLY A 236 -12.09 -17.93 -25.69
C GLY A 236 -10.86 -18.60 -26.32
N THR A 237 -11.10 -19.75 -26.97
CA THR A 237 -10.08 -20.56 -27.65
C THR A 237 -10.47 -20.82 -29.11
N PRO A 238 -9.80 -20.20 -30.11
CA PRO A 238 -8.76 -19.18 -29.96
C PRO A 238 -9.34 -17.83 -29.49
N PRO A 239 -8.56 -17.01 -28.76
CA PRO A 239 -9.04 -15.72 -28.26
C PRO A 239 -9.18 -14.72 -29.41
N LYS A 240 -10.31 -14.01 -29.48
CA LYS A 240 -10.48 -12.90 -30.43
C LYS A 240 -9.63 -11.71 -29.99
N ARG A 241 -8.78 -11.22 -30.90
CA ARG A 241 -7.78 -10.16 -30.65
C ARG A 241 -8.12 -8.80 -31.28
N ASN A 242 -9.19 -8.69 -32.06
CA ASN A 242 -9.61 -7.44 -32.71
C ASN A 242 -11.14 -7.27 -32.68
N ILE A 243 -11.67 -6.82 -31.54
CA ILE A 243 -13.10 -6.69 -31.26
C ILE A 243 -13.39 -5.41 -30.49
N VAL A 244 -14.61 -4.88 -30.63
CA VAL A 244 -15.08 -3.68 -29.94
C VAL A 244 -16.49 -3.86 -29.41
N VAL A 245 -16.76 -3.37 -28.20
CA VAL A 245 -18.11 -3.18 -27.66
C VAL A 245 -18.35 -1.70 -27.42
N SER A 246 -19.56 -1.24 -27.73
CA SER A 246 -19.96 0.17 -27.57
C SER A 246 -21.13 0.30 -26.61
N PHE A 247 -21.05 1.30 -25.74
CA PHE A 247 -22.10 1.71 -24.83
C PHE A 247 -22.64 3.05 -25.30
N ALA A 248 -23.97 3.17 -25.41
CA ALA A 248 -24.60 4.40 -25.90
C ALA A 248 -24.36 5.63 -25.00
N SER A 249 -24.01 5.42 -23.73
CA SER A 249 -23.71 6.48 -22.78
C SER A 249 -22.72 6.05 -21.70
N LEU A 250 -22.08 7.00 -21.02
CA LEU A 250 -21.29 6.77 -19.81
C LEU A 250 -22.11 6.04 -18.73
N ALA A 251 -23.38 6.41 -18.56
CA ALA A 251 -24.28 5.73 -17.62
C ALA A 251 -24.47 4.24 -17.97
N ALA A 252 -24.65 3.92 -19.26
CA ALA A 252 -24.77 2.53 -19.72
C ALA A 252 -23.47 1.75 -19.54
N PHE A 253 -22.32 2.41 -19.67
CA PHE A 253 -21.00 1.83 -19.38
C PHE A 253 -20.79 1.54 -17.89
N LEU A 254 -21.27 2.42 -17.01
CA LEU A 254 -21.12 2.26 -15.56
C LEU A 254 -22.17 1.33 -14.93
N ALA A 255 -23.33 1.15 -15.57
CA ALA A 255 -24.41 0.27 -15.10
C ALA A 255 -23.98 -1.17 -14.71
N PRO A 256 -23.08 -1.87 -15.44
CA PRO A 256 -22.65 -3.21 -15.06
C PRO A 256 -21.66 -3.24 -13.87
N PHE A 257 -21.18 -2.10 -13.38
CA PHE A 257 -20.27 -2.05 -12.22
C PHE A 257 -21.06 -2.22 -10.92
N ALA A 258 -20.66 -3.18 -10.09
CA ALA A 258 -21.17 -3.32 -8.73
C ALA A 258 -20.61 -2.18 -7.87
N ARG A 259 -21.48 -1.40 -7.23
CA ARG A 259 -21.06 -0.37 -6.28
C ARG A 259 -20.38 -1.02 -5.08
N GLU A 260 -19.32 -0.40 -4.62
CA GLU A 260 -18.68 -0.75 -3.34
C GLU A 260 -19.32 0.09 -2.23
N ASP A 261 -19.47 -0.46 -1.03
CA ASP A 261 -20.09 0.23 0.11
C ASP A 261 -19.23 1.40 0.66
N SER A 262 -18.01 1.54 0.15
CA SER A 262 -17.10 2.64 0.47
C SER A 262 -17.30 3.82 -0.46
N SER A 263 -17.72 4.95 0.10
CA SER A 263 -17.52 6.27 -0.51
C SER A 263 -16.16 6.85 -0.10
N VAL A 264 -15.63 7.75 -0.93
CA VAL A 264 -14.42 8.52 -0.61
C VAL A 264 -14.78 9.99 -0.73
N ASP A 265 -14.69 10.72 0.37
CA ASP A 265 -14.89 12.17 0.37
C ASP A 265 -13.54 12.85 0.08
N LEU A 266 -13.52 13.70 -0.94
CA LEU A 266 -12.33 14.47 -1.33
C LEU A 266 -12.67 15.95 -1.27
N ALA A 267 -11.86 16.75 -0.56
CA ALA A 267 -12.06 18.20 -0.58
C ALA A 267 -11.75 18.76 -1.97
N ASN A 268 -12.67 19.57 -2.49
CA ASN A 268 -12.51 20.29 -3.74
C ASN A 268 -11.78 21.62 -3.53
N ALA A 269 -11.47 22.32 -4.63
CA ALA A 269 -10.72 23.58 -4.61
C ALA A 269 -11.40 24.72 -3.82
N LEU A 270 -12.69 24.56 -3.47
CA LEU A 270 -13.47 25.53 -2.69
C LEU A 270 -13.58 25.12 -1.21
N GLY A 271 -12.93 24.03 -0.80
CA GLY A 271 -12.99 23.51 0.56
C GLY A 271 -14.28 22.76 0.91
N ALA A 272 -15.12 22.44 -0.09
CA ALA A 272 -16.28 21.57 0.08
C ALA A 272 -15.91 20.13 -0.29
N GLU A 273 -16.57 19.13 0.30
CA GLU A 273 -16.30 17.73 0.02
C GLU A 273 -17.09 17.26 -1.22
N ASP A 274 -16.38 16.70 -2.20
CA ASP A 274 -16.95 15.96 -3.32
C ASP A 274 -16.94 14.46 -2.91
N THR A 275 -18.13 13.84 -2.83
CA THR A 275 -18.26 12.41 -2.48
C THR A 275 -18.13 11.54 -3.73
N TYR A 276 -17.11 10.71 -3.77
CA TYR A 276 -16.86 9.77 -4.84
C TYR A 276 -17.44 8.39 -4.52
N SER A 277 -18.08 7.79 -5.53
CA SER A 277 -18.60 6.42 -5.48
C SER A 277 -17.63 5.47 -6.16
N ALA A 278 -17.15 4.48 -5.40
CA ALA A 278 -16.34 3.38 -5.93
C ALA A 278 -17.25 2.30 -6.54
N ALA A 279 -16.83 1.73 -7.66
CA ALA A 279 -17.53 0.62 -8.27
C ALA A 279 -16.55 -0.32 -9.00
N ARG A 280 -16.93 -1.60 -9.11
CA ARG A 280 -16.10 -2.65 -9.68
C ARG A 280 -16.88 -3.53 -10.63
N LEU A 281 -16.23 -3.86 -11.74
CA LEU A 281 -16.71 -4.81 -12.72
C LEU A 281 -15.75 -5.98 -12.79
N SER A 282 -16.20 -7.16 -12.38
CA SER A 282 -15.42 -8.40 -12.52
C SER A 282 -15.76 -9.10 -13.82
N PHE A 283 -14.74 -9.53 -14.57
CA PHE A 283 -14.93 -10.34 -15.77
C PHE A 283 -15.19 -11.79 -15.38
N LEU A 284 -16.22 -12.40 -15.97
CA LEU A 284 -16.55 -13.82 -15.77
C LEU A 284 -15.39 -14.75 -16.14
N ALA A 285 -14.58 -14.35 -17.12
CA ALA A 285 -13.35 -15.03 -17.50
C ALA A 285 -12.23 -14.00 -17.71
N PRO A 286 -11.14 -14.05 -16.93
CA PRO A 286 -9.98 -13.21 -17.20
C PRO A 286 -9.39 -13.51 -18.58
N PHE A 287 -9.02 -12.48 -19.34
CA PHE A 287 -8.37 -12.64 -20.64
C PHE A 287 -6.95 -12.06 -20.65
N THR A 288 -6.14 -12.50 -21.60
CA THR A 288 -4.72 -12.15 -21.69
C THR A 288 -4.43 -11.41 -23.00
N LEU A 289 -3.71 -10.29 -22.93
CA LEU A 289 -2.95 -9.73 -24.03
C LEU A 289 -1.63 -10.50 -24.11
N GLY A 290 -1.42 -11.23 -25.20
CA GLY A 290 -0.36 -12.24 -25.31
C GLY A 290 0.98 -11.69 -25.77
N SER A 291 0.99 -10.51 -26.40
CA SER A 291 2.22 -9.88 -26.90
C SER A 291 2.20 -8.36 -26.71
N ILE A 292 3.37 -7.73 -26.93
CA ILE A 292 3.53 -6.26 -26.91
C ILE A 292 2.73 -5.52 -27.98
N ALA A 293 2.34 -6.23 -29.04
CA ALA A 293 1.51 -5.69 -30.11
C ALA A 293 0.04 -5.65 -29.72
N ASP A 294 -0.40 -6.48 -28.77
CA ASP A 294 -1.79 -6.51 -28.30
C ASP A 294 -2.09 -5.29 -27.43
N ARG A 295 -3.28 -4.73 -27.60
CA ARG A 295 -3.77 -3.57 -26.85
C ARG A 295 -5.18 -3.78 -26.32
N PHE A 296 -5.44 -3.23 -25.15
CA PHE A 296 -6.76 -3.05 -24.56
C PHE A 296 -7.00 -1.57 -24.32
N GLU A 297 -8.11 -1.07 -24.86
CA GLU A 297 -8.38 0.36 -24.96
C GLU A 297 -9.80 0.67 -24.46
N ILE A 298 -9.95 1.75 -23.69
CA ILE A 298 -11.26 2.30 -23.31
C ILE A 298 -11.29 3.79 -23.65
N ALA A 299 -12.21 4.15 -24.54
CA ALA A 299 -12.37 5.52 -25.04
C ALA A 299 -13.74 6.08 -24.67
N TYR A 300 -13.76 7.33 -24.24
CA TYR A 300 -14.96 8.14 -24.20
C TYR A 300 -15.07 8.93 -25.52
N ALA A 301 -16.29 9.07 -26.03
CA ALA A 301 -16.52 9.56 -27.40
C ALA A 301 -16.07 11.01 -27.60
N ASP A 302 -16.22 11.84 -26.58
CA ASP A 302 -15.87 13.25 -26.61
C ASP A 302 -14.50 13.51 -25.96
N ALA A 303 -13.88 14.65 -26.25
CA ALA A 303 -12.57 14.99 -25.70
C ALA A 303 -12.57 15.25 -24.18
N LYS A 304 -13.76 15.48 -23.58
CA LYS A 304 -13.99 15.81 -22.17
C LYS A 304 -15.49 15.73 -21.83
N PHE A 305 -15.83 15.71 -20.56
CA PHE A 305 -17.23 15.78 -20.11
C PHE A 305 -17.88 17.12 -20.41
N ASN A 306 -19.18 17.09 -20.69
CA ASN A 306 -19.99 18.28 -20.95
C ASN A 306 -20.52 18.97 -19.69
N ARG A 307 -20.09 18.53 -18.51
CA ARG A 307 -20.50 19.01 -17.18
C ARG A 307 -19.49 18.57 -16.13
N ARG A 308 -19.54 19.18 -14.95
CA ARG A 308 -18.65 18.85 -13.84
C ARG A 308 -18.90 17.42 -13.35
N ALA A 309 -17.93 16.58 -13.61
CA ALA A 309 -17.89 15.19 -13.19
C ALA A 309 -16.43 14.72 -13.26
N VAL A 310 -16.12 13.66 -12.53
CA VAL A 310 -14.81 13.02 -12.59
C VAL A 310 -15.03 11.51 -12.58
N VAL A 311 -14.39 10.80 -13.50
CA VAL A 311 -14.33 9.34 -13.50
C VAL A 311 -12.88 8.93 -13.60
N TYR A 312 -12.37 8.32 -12.53
CA TYR A 312 -11.14 7.56 -12.59
C TYR A 312 -11.49 6.13 -13.00
N LEU A 313 -10.82 5.63 -14.05
CA LEU A 313 -11.00 4.30 -14.59
C LEU A 313 -9.69 3.53 -14.47
N ARG A 314 -9.74 2.29 -14.02
CA ARG A 314 -8.58 1.41 -13.87
C ARG A 314 -8.88 0.02 -14.41
N ALA A 315 -7.91 -0.59 -15.08
CA ALA A 315 -7.97 -2.02 -15.40
C ALA A 315 -7.40 -2.88 -14.26
N LEU A 316 -8.10 -3.96 -13.90
CA LEU A 316 -7.69 -4.86 -12.83
C LEU A 316 -6.92 -6.04 -13.40
N ARG A 317 -5.67 -6.22 -12.98
CA ARG A 317 -4.84 -7.36 -13.38
C ARG A 317 -5.19 -8.62 -12.57
N ALA A 318 -5.09 -9.79 -13.19
CA ALA A 318 -5.28 -11.07 -12.50
C ALA A 318 -3.97 -11.54 -11.84
N GLY A 319 -3.93 -11.67 -10.52
CA GLY A 319 -2.78 -12.24 -9.77
C GLY A 319 -1.75 -11.24 -9.24
N GLY A 320 -2.18 -10.00 -8.96
CA GLY A 320 -1.41 -9.01 -8.20
C GLY A 320 -2.15 -8.62 -6.92
#